data_AF-A0A369JCE9-F1
#
_entry.id   AF-A0A369JCE9-F1
#
_cell.length_a   1.000
_cell.length_b   1.000
_cell.length_c   1.000
_cell.angle_alpha   90.00
_cell.angle_beta   90.00
_cell.angle_gamma   90.00
#
_symmetry.space_group_name_H-M   'P 1'
#
loop_
_entity.id
_entity.type
_entity.pdbx_description
1 polymer ?
#
loop_
_entity_poly.entity_id
_entity_poly.type
_entity_poly.pdbx_seq_one_letter_code
_entity_poly.pdbx_strand_id
1 'polypeptide(L)'
;MTKHSKNNTASSIFSYAEYKRLDYGTKRQRLGNESMRRFDACSLCLNSAREPVACNEGHLFCKECVYTDLLTQKKDIQRQKTKLEAMKQEVEEEKARAKEAARERVLLEFEKGQLGLAAKPSFAGTKPGGEPDEPRGTKRKFAFDSTTVETLAQEAEEAALREIEREQAEALRNKLPDFWLPSLTPTYTSSGPPQSLMDVKVQTTCRGGDPAHSIALKHLMPVKFTYFNPGAGASRSIESTPVEADQKAKKEEAEPMCPSCKRRLSNSVLMFVMRPCAHVICKTCTDSLVRSAKQCIVCDKQLKEKDIVELKREGTGFAGGGLAETSRAGIAFQG
;
A
#
# COMPACT_ATOMS: atom_id res chain seq x y z
N MET A 1 -60.30 -20.66 -5.72
CA MET A 1 -59.07 -20.64 -4.90
C MET A 1 -58.36 -19.34 -5.16
N THR A 2 -58.34 -18.50 -4.12
CA THR A 2 -57.83 -17.13 -4.11
C THR A 2 -56.35 -17.11 -4.51
N LYS A 3 -55.99 -16.22 -5.44
CA LYS A 3 -54.61 -15.87 -5.82
C LYS A 3 -53.93 -15.16 -4.63
N HIS A 4 -53.69 -15.86 -3.53
CA HIS A 4 -53.06 -15.30 -2.33
C HIS A 4 -51.54 -15.53 -2.29
N SER A 5 -50.99 -16.33 -3.21
CA SER A 5 -49.57 -16.71 -3.24
C SER A 5 -48.61 -15.69 -3.89
N LYS A 6 -49.07 -14.46 -4.13
CA LYS A 6 -48.27 -13.38 -4.74
C LYS A 6 -48.27 -12.09 -3.90
N ASN A 7 -48.62 -12.17 -2.63
CA ASN A 7 -48.45 -11.02 -1.72
C ASN A 7 -47.04 -11.09 -1.10
N ASN A 8 -46.30 -9.99 -1.27
CA ASN A 8 -44.89 -9.74 -0.91
C ASN A 8 -44.53 -9.89 0.60
N THR A 9 -45.38 -10.51 1.41
CA THR A 9 -45.27 -10.50 2.89
C THR A 9 -45.57 -11.84 3.56
N ALA A 10 -45.80 -12.92 2.79
CA ALA A 10 -46.16 -14.22 3.36
C ALA A 10 -45.01 -15.24 3.44
N SER A 11 -43.85 -14.96 2.82
CA SER A 11 -42.67 -15.84 2.89
C SER A 11 -41.66 -15.33 3.92
N SER A 12 -41.10 -16.23 4.72
CA SER A 12 -40.01 -15.96 5.66
C SER A 12 -38.67 -15.66 4.97
N ILE A 13 -38.63 -15.76 3.63
CA ILE A 13 -37.47 -15.49 2.78
C ILE A 13 -37.91 -14.45 1.76
N PHE A 14 -37.16 -13.35 1.67
CA PHE A 14 -37.38 -12.36 0.62
C PHE A 14 -36.99 -12.93 -0.74
N SER A 15 -37.81 -12.66 -1.75
CA SER A 15 -37.46 -12.91 -3.14
C SER A 15 -36.30 -12.00 -3.59
N TYR A 16 -35.61 -12.37 -4.67
CA TYR A 16 -34.51 -11.55 -5.21
C TYR A 16 -34.95 -10.11 -5.55
N ALA A 17 -36.18 -9.94 -6.04
CA ALA A 17 -36.74 -8.63 -6.37
C ALA A 17 -37.00 -7.78 -5.11
N GLU A 18 -37.41 -8.40 -4.01
CA GLU A 18 -37.57 -7.74 -2.71
C GLU A 18 -36.21 -7.40 -2.12
N TYR A 19 -35.26 -8.34 -2.06
CA TYR A 19 -33.88 -8.08 -1.63
C TYR A 19 -33.23 -6.90 -2.35
N LYS A 20 -33.50 -6.72 -3.64
CA LYS A 20 -32.97 -5.59 -4.42
C LYS A 20 -33.64 -4.25 -4.09
N ARG A 21 -34.89 -4.25 -3.60
CA ARG A 21 -35.62 -3.05 -3.16
C ARG A 21 -35.27 -2.64 -1.73
N LEU A 22 -34.72 -3.54 -0.94
CA LEU A 22 -34.34 -3.28 0.44
C LEU A 22 -33.04 -2.47 0.50
N ASP A 23 -32.95 -1.55 1.47
CA ASP A 23 -31.77 -0.70 1.66
C ASP A 23 -30.72 -1.30 2.60
N TYR A 24 -30.99 -2.47 3.17
CA TYR A 24 -30.12 -3.17 4.11
C TYR A 24 -29.34 -4.33 3.46
N GLY A 25 -28.29 -4.78 4.12
CA GLY A 25 -27.44 -5.88 3.67
C GLY A 25 -26.42 -5.50 2.58
N THR A 26 -25.68 -6.50 2.09
CA THR A 26 -24.67 -6.32 1.04
C THR A 26 -25.35 -6.19 -0.33
N LYS A 27 -25.28 -5.00 -0.94
CA LYS A 27 -25.79 -4.78 -2.30
C LYS A 27 -24.70 -5.10 -3.31
N ARG A 28 -25.00 -5.97 -4.29
CA ARG A 28 -24.10 -6.28 -5.41
C ARG A 28 -24.72 -5.75 -6.69
N GLN A 29 -23.95 -5.00 -7.48
CA GLN A 29 -24.38 -4.48 -8.76
C GLN A 29 -23.35 -4.83 -9.83
N ARG A 30 -23.84 -5.28 -10.98
CA ARG A 30 -23.03 -5.49 -12.17
C ARG A 30 -22.76 -4.17 -12.85
N LEU A 31 -21.49 -3.90 -13.12
CA LEU A 31 -21.05 -2.72 -13.85
C LEU A 31 -21.08 -3.00 -15.35
N GLY A 32 -21.62 -2.05 -16.12
CA GLY A 32 -21.62 -2.11 -17.58
C GLY A 32 -20.24 -1.79 -18.16
N ASN A 33 -20.10 -1.94 -19.48
CA ASN A 33 -18.86 -1.59 -20.18
C ASN A 33 -18.49 -0.11 -20.05
N GLU A 34 -19.47 0.78 -19.90
CA GLU A 34 -19.26 2.23 -19.71
C GLU A 34 -18.57 2.58 -18.39
N SER A 35 -18.69 1.72 -17.39
CA SER A 35 -18.01 1.89 -16.10
C SER A 35 -16.58 1.36 -16.10
N MET A 36 -16.13 0.73 -17.19
CA MET A 36 -14.77 0.20 -17.33
C MET A 36 -13.89 1.19 -18.08
N ARG A 37 -12.69 1.46 -17.57
CA ARG A 37 -11.69 2.23 -18.31
C ARG A 37 -11.34 1.52 -19.62
N ARG A 38 -11.21 2.31 -20.69
CA ARG A 38 -10.69 1.82 -21.98
C ARG A 38 -9.25 1.33 -21.84
N PHE A 39 -8.87 0.35 -22.64
CA PHE A 39 -7.54 -0.26 -22.62
C PHE A 39 -6.42 0.72 -22.99
N ASP A 40 -6.74 1.75 -23.77
CA ASP A 40 -5.84 2.83 -24.22
C ASP A 40 -5.95 4.09 -23.36
N ALA A 41 -6.75 4.08 -22.28
CA ALA A 41 -6.93 5.22 -21.41
C ALA A 41 -5.95 5.24 -20.22
N CYS A 42 -5.54 6.45 -19.83
CA CYS A 42 -4.67 6.70 -18.69
C CYS A 42 -5.39 6.41 -17.36
N SER A 43 -4.75 5.67 -16.45
CA SER A 43 -5.32 5.38 -15.12
C SER A 43 -5.44 6.60 -14.20
N LEU A 44 -4.83 7.75 -14.54
CA LEU A 44 -4.91 8.98 -13.73
C LEU A 44 -5.97 9.96 -14.27
N CYS A 45 -6.01 10.19 -15.58
CA CYS A 45 -6.91 11.17 -16.19
C CYS A 45 -8.10 10.55 -16.93
N LEU A 46 -8.17 9.22 -17.07
CA LEU A 46 -9.23 8.44 -17.72
C LEU A 46 -9.48 8.73 -19.20
N ASN A 47 -8.78 9.71 -19.78
CA ASN A 47 -8.77 10.00 -21.20
C ASN A 47 -7.80 9.09 -21.95
N SER A 48 -7.91 9.05 -23.29
CA SER A 48 -6.95 8.36 -24.15
C SER A 48 -5.52 8.83 -23.85
N ALA A 49 -4.63 7.86 -23.64
CA ALA A 49 -3.29 8.13 -23.13
C ALA A 49 -2.42 8.84 -24.18
N ARG A 50 -1.94 10.03 -23.84
CA ARG A 50 -0.99 10.82 -24.64
C ARG A 50 0.43 10.43 -24.28
N GLU A 51 1.24 10.09 -25.29
CA GLU A 51 2.57 9.48 -25.09
C GLU A 51 2.52 8.37 -24.03
N PRO A 52 1.81 7.26 -24.32
CA PRO A 52 1.48 6.28 -23.30
C PRO A 52 2.74 5.66 -22.69
N VAL A 53 2.78 5.64 -21.36
CA VAL A 53 3.81 4.98 -20.55
C VAL A 53 3.14 3.97 -19.62
N ALA A 54 3.83 2.88 -19.33
CA ALA A 54 3.33 1.84 -18.44
C ALA A 54 4.29 1.57 -17.29
N CYS A 55 3.75 1.17 -16.14
CA CYS A 55 4.54 0.70 -15.00
C CYS A 55 4.94 -0.78 -15.17
N ASN A 56 5.76 -1.30 -14.26
CA ASN A 56 6.19 -2.70 -14.29
C ASN A 56 5.03 -3.71 -14.20
N GLU A 57 3.92 -3.33 -13.58
CA GLU A 57 2.71 -4.15 -13.52
C GLU A 57 1.75 -3.92 -14.69
N GLY A 58 2.10 -3.04 -15.63
CA GLY A 58 1.35 -2.81 -16.86
C GLY A 58 0.15 -1.87 -16.76
N HIS A 59 0.04 -1.05 -15.72
CA HIS A 59 -0.93 0.06 -15.70
C HIS A 59 -0.47 1.15 -16.66
N LEU A 60 -1.41 1.69 -17.45
CA LEU A 60 -1.16 2.64 -18.53
C LEU A 60 -1.42 4.07 -18.08
N PHE A 61 -0.58 5.00 -18.50
CA PHE A 61 -0.71 6.40 -18.15
C PHE A 61 -0.24 7.35 -19.26
N CYS A 62 -0.66 8.61 -19.20
CA CYS A 62 0.01 9.69 -19.92
C CYS A 62 1.34 10.00 -19.26
N LYS A 63 2.38 10.25 -20.06
CA LYS A 63 3.71 10.62 -19.55
C LYS A 63 3.68 11.81 -18.59
N GLU A 64 2.95 12.87 -18.96
CA GLU A 64 2.79 14.07 -18.12
C GLU A 64 2.09 13.75 -16.80
N CYS A 65 0.97 13.02 -16.84
CA CYS A 65 0.19 12.68 -15.63
C CYS A 65 1.01 11.87 -14.62
N VAL A 66 1.78 10.88 -15.06
CA VAL A 66 2.63 10.12 -14.13
C VAL A 66 3.74 10.98 -13.58
N TYR A 67 4.34 11.84 -14.40
CA TYR A 67 5.46 12.64 -13.95
C TYR A 67 5.01 13.66 -12.91
N THR A 68 3.88 14.32 -13.12
CA THR A 68 3.30 15.22 -12.13
C THR A 68 2.93 14.47 -10.84
N ASP A 69 2.31 13.29 -10.95
CA ASP A 69 1.94 12.48 -9.79
C ASP A 69 3.17 11.97 -9.00
N LEU A 70 4.23 11.51 -9.68
CA LEU A 70 5.45 11.09 -9.00
C LEU A 70 6.18 12.26 -8.34
N LEU A 71 6.12 13.46 -8.94
CA LEU A 71 6.71 14.66 -8.35
C LEU A 71 5.92 15.15 -7.14
N THR A 72 4.59 15.10 -7.17
CA THR A 72 3.74 15.46 -6.02
C THR A 72 3.97 14.46 -4.87
N GLN A 73 3.95 13.15 -5.17
CA GLN A 73 4.27 12.13 -4.18
C GLN A 73 5.66 12.35 -3.58
N LYS A 74 6.70 12.61 -4.38
CA LYS A 74 8.05 12.89 -3.84
C LYS A 74 8.08 14.10 -2.90
N LYS A 75 7.36 15.17 -3.22
CA LYS A 75 7.25 16.36 -2.36
C LYS A 75 6.54 16.04 -1.05
N ASP A 76 5.46 15.26 -1.11
CA ASP A 76 4.71 14.84 0.08
C ASP A 76 5.54 13.92 0.97
N ILE A 77 6.28 12.98 0.35
CA ILE A 77 7.23 12.11 1.04
C ILE A 77 8.31 12.94 1.73
N GLN A 78 8.86 13.96 1.07
CA GLN A 78 9.85 14.84 1.67
C GLN A 78 9.28 15.62 2.86
N ARG A 79 8.07 16.18 2.74
CA ARG A 79 7.37 16.87 3.84
C ARG A 79 7.07 15.94 5.01
N GLN A 80 6.70 14.70 4.74
CA GLN A 80 6.48 13.69 5.78
C GLN A 80 7.79 13.31 6.46
N LYS A 81 8.88 13.14 5.70
CA LYS A 81 10.21 12.86 6.27
C LYS A 81 10.70 13.97 7.18
N THR A 82 10.61 15.24 6.76
CA THR A 82 11.02 16.37 7.61
C THR A 82 10.20 16.44 8.90
N LYS A 83 8.89 16.16 8.85
CA LYS A 83 8.03 16.10 10.04
C LYS A 83 8.40 14.93 10.95
N LEU A 84 8.67 13.76 10.38
CA LEU A 84 9.09 12.58 11.14
C LEU A 84 10.46 12.80 11.78
N GLU A 85 11.40 13.45 11.10
CA GLU A 85 12.72 13.81 11.63
C GLU A 85 12.61 14.81 12.78
N ALA A 86 11.77 15.85 12.66
CA ALA A 86 11.52 16.80 13.74
C ALA A 86 10.90 16.12 14.97
N MET A 87 9.86 15.29 14.80
CA MET A 87 9.28 14.52 15.91
C MET A 87 10.29 13.55 16.54
N LYS A 88 11.19 12.96 15.75
CA LYS A 88 12.26 12.10 16.29
C LYS A 88 13.23 12.88 17.17
N GLN A 89 13.64 14.08 16.73
CA GLN A 89 14.50 14.96 17.52
C GLN A 89 13.84 15.37 18.84
N GLU A 90 12.58 15.77 18.82
CA GLU A 90 11.82 16.12 20.04
C GLU A 90 11.73 14.94 21.03
N VAL A 91 11.49 13.73 20.51
CA VAL A 91 11.46 12.52 21.33
C VAL A 91 12.84 12.17 21.90
N GLU A 92 13.91 12.33 21.13
CA GLU A 92 15.28 12.10 21.63
C GLU A 92 15.68 13.11 22.71
N GLU A 93 15.32 14.38 22.55
CA GLU A 93 15.53 15.42 23.56
C GLU A 93 14.70 15.19 24.83
N GLU A 94 13.44 14.75 24.71
CA GLU A 94 12.62 14.38 25.86
C GLU A 94 13.20 13.16 26.59
N LYS A 95 13.69 12.15 25.85
CA LYS A 95 14.38 10.99 26.43
C LYS A 95 15.66 11.39 27.15
N ALA A 96 16.44 12.32 26.58
CA ALA A 96 17.66 12.82 27.23
C ALA A 96 17.33 13.56 28.54
N ARG A 97 16.38 14.49 28.51
CA ARG A 97 15.93 15.23 29.70
C ARG A 97 15.38 14.30 30.79
N ALA A 98 14.60 13.29 30.39
CA ALA A 98 14.06 12.33 31.35
C ALA A 98 15.14 11.41 31.93
N LYS A 99 16.19 11.05 31.16
CA LYS A 99 17.36 10.34 31.68
C LYS A 99 18.18 11.18 32.66
N GLU A 100 18.31 12.48 32.42
CA GLU A 100 18.98 13.39 33.35
C GLU A 100 18.17 13.54 34.65
N ALA A 101 16.86 13.79 34.55
CA ALA A 101 15.97 13.84 35.72
C ALA A 101 15.94 12.52 36.51
N ALA A 102 16.07 11.37 35.83
CA ALA A 102 16.22 10.06 36.46
C ALA A 102 17.46 10.01 37.36
N ARG A 103 18.61 10.38 36.80
CA ARG A 103 19.91 10.38 37.48
C ARG A 103 19.87 11.30 38.69
N GLU A 104 19.29 12.49 38.55
CA GLU A 104 19.11 13.42 39.67
C GLU A 104 18.23 12.83 40.78
N ARG A 105 17.13 12.13 40.45
CA ARG A 105 16.28 11.48 41.47
C ARG A 105 17.02 10.39 42.23
N VAL A 106 17.77 9.54 41.53
CA VAL A 106 18.57 8.48 42.15
C VAL A 106 19.64 9.09 43.08
N LEU A 107 20.33 10.14 42.65
CA LEU A 107 21.31 10.85 43.49
C LEU A 107 20.66 11.46 44.73
N LEU A 108 19.50 12.12 44.61
CA LEU A 108 18.78 12.69 45.75
C LEU A 108 18.27 11.62 46.73
N GLU A 109 17.84 10.47 46.22
CA GLU A 109 17.42 9.34 47.06
C GLU A 109 18.62 8.70 47.78
N PHE A 110 19.75 8.57 47.09
CA PHE A 110 21.02 8.14 47.68
C PHE A 110 21.50 9.10 48.77
N GLU A 111 21.51 10.41 48.53
CA GLU A 111 21.88 11.44 49.51
C GLU A 111 20.96 11.43 50.74
N LYS A 112 19.64 11.31 50.53
CA LYS A 112 18.67 11.15 51.63
C LYS A 112 18.90 9.86 52.43
N GLY A 113 19.24 8.77 51.75
CA GLY A 113 19.62 7.50 52.39
C GLY A 113 20.89 7.63 53.22
N GLN A 114 21.88 8.40 52.74
CA GLN A 114 23.13 8.67 53.45
C GLN A 114 22.93 9.59 54.66
N LEU A 115 22.10 10.62 54.54
CA LEU A 115 21.71 11.51 55.65
C LEU A 115 20.77 10.83 56.67
N GLY A 116 20.05 9.78 56.24
CA GLY A 116 19.18 8.95 57.08
C GLY A 116 19.89 7.93 57.96
N LEU A 117 21.21 7.75 57.83
CA LEU A 117 22.01 6.81 58.65
C LEU A 117 22.17 7.23 60.13
N ALA A 118 21.55 8.33 60.57
CA ALA A 118 21.35 8.63 61.99
C ALA A 118 20.01 8.11 62.56
N ALA A 119 19.12 7.55 61.73
CA ALA A 119 17.82 7.02 62.16
C ALA A 119 17.54 5.63 61.53
N LYS A 120 18.02 4.58 62.23
CA LYS A 120 17.64 3.15 62.18
C LYS A 120 17.13 2.57 60.84
N PRO A 121 17.79 1.54 60.26
CA PRO A 121 17.24 0.84 59.12
C PRO A 121 16.15 -0.15 59.58
N SER A 122 14.94 0.07 59.10
CA SER A 122 13.92 -0.97 58.97
C SER A 122 13.43 -0.94 57.53
N PHE A 123 14.15 -1.64 56.64
CA PHE A 123 13.62 -2.04 55.35
C PHE A 123 13.63 -3.56 55.27
N ALA A 124 12.41 -4.10 55.28
CA ALA A 124 12.09 -5.48 55.02
C ALA A 124 12.19 -5.74 53.51
N GLY A 125 13.11 -6.64 53.13
CA GLY A 125 13.17 -7.24 51.80
C GLY A 125 13.06 -8.75 51.95
N THR A 126 11.85 -9.26 51.73
CA THR A 126 11.48 -10.68 51.80
C THR A 126 12.04 -11.44 50.60
N LYS A 127 12.84 -12.49 50.84
CA LYS A 127 12.92 -13.67 49.95
C LYS A 127 12.34 -14.87 50.73
N PRO A 128 11.45 -15.69 50.15
CA PRO A 128 10.95 -16.89 50.80
C PRO A 128 11.90 -18.06 50.51
N GLY A 129 12.30 -18.79 51.55
CA GLY A 129 12.95 -20.10 51.37
C GLY A 129 13.79 -20.57 52.54
N GLY A 130 13.18 -21.34 53.45
CA GLY A 130 13.87 -22.32 54.30
C GLY A 130 13.94 -21.98 55.79
N GLU A 131 13.09 -22.64 56.59
CA GLU A 131 13.29 -22.91 58.02
C GLU A 131 13.64 -24.41 58.21
N PRO A 132 14.10 -24.88 59.39
CA PRO A 132 14.29 -24.17 60.67
C PRO A 132 15.67 -24.43 61.34
N ASP A 133 16.03 -23.62 62.35
CA ASP A 133 16.26 -24.02 63.77
C ASP A 133 17.30 -23.15 64.53
N GLU A 134 16.96 -22.78 65.78
CA GLU A 134 17.83 -22.42 66.93
C GLU A 134 18.66 -21.07 66.94
N PRO A 135 19.13 -20.55 68.11
CA PRO A 135 18.50 -19.39 68.74
C PRO A 135 19.36 -18.11 68.80
N ARG A 136 18.63 -17.05 69.14
CA ARG A 136 18.98 -15.67 69.50
C ARG A 136 20.38 -15.45 70.11
N GLY A 137 21.19 -14.60 69.47
CA GLY A 137 22.13 -13.72 70.18
C GLY A 137 23.62 -13.83 69.84
N THR A 138 24.02 -13.40 68.63
CA THR A 138 25.40 -12.93 68.41
C THR A 138 25.38 -11.75 67.45
N LYS A 139 25.91 -10.61 67.89
CA LYS A 139 26.05 -9.39 67.10
C LYS A 139 26.92 -9.71 65.88
N ARG A 140 26.30 -9.98 64.72
CA ARG A 140 27.00 -10.03 63.45
C ARG A 140 27.61 -8.65 63.24
N LYS A 141 28.95 -8.56 63.28
CA LYS A 141 29.67 -7.35 62.87
C LYS A 141 29.28 -7.11 61.42
N PHE A 142 28.53 -6.04 61.18
CA PHE A 142 28.24 -5.56 59.84
C PHE A 142 29.59 -5.17 59.22
N ALA A 143 30.14 -6.04 58.39
CA ALA A 143 31.27 -5.69 57.55
C ALA A 143 30.70 -4.89 56.40
N PHE A 144 31.04 -3.60 56.35
CA PHE A 144 30.68 -2.72 55.25
C PHE A 144 31.58 -3.09 54.07
N ASP A 145 31.09 -3.95 53.18
CA ASP A 145 31.80 -4.31 51.96
C ASP A 145 31.41 -3.32 50.85
N SER A 146 32.36 -2.48 50.45
CA SER A 146 32.16 -1.45 49.42
C SER A 146 31.58 -2.02 48.12
N THR A 147 31.98 -3.23 47.76
CA THR A 147 31.52 -3.94 46.56
C THR A 147 30.03 -4.27 46.58
N THR A 148 29.46 -4.53 47.77
CA THR A 148 28.02 -4.84 47.89
C THR A 148 27.14 -3.59 47.80
N VAL A 149 27.67 -2.46 48.26
CA VAL A 149 27.03 -1.14 48.11
C VAL A 149 27.04 -0.71 46.64
N GLU A 150 28.15 -0.94 45.94
CA GLU A 150 28.26 -0.68 44.50
C GLU A 150 27.28 -1.52 43.67
N THR A 151 27.11 -2.81 43.98
CA THR A 151 26.13 -3.67 43.29
C THR A 151 24.68 -3.25 43.53
N LEU A 152 24.34 -2.86 44.77
CA LEU A 152 23.00 -2.38 45.10
C LEU A 152 22.68 -1.03 44.45
N ALA A 153 23.69 -0.16 44.33
CA ALA A 153 23.56 1.11 43.60
C ALA A 153 23.32 0.86 42.09
N GLN A 154 24.07 -0.06 41.49
CA GLN A 154 23.89 -0.43 40.08
C GLN A 154 22.52 -1.06 39.81
N GLU A 155 22.04 -1.96 40.68
CA GLU A 155 20.70 -2.56 40.55
C GLU A 155 19.57 -1.52 40.69
N ALA A 156 19.73 -0.56 41.61
CA ALA A 156 18.77 0.54 41.79
C ALA A 156 18.76 1.49 40.58
N GLU A 157 19.93 1.80 40.02
CA GLU A 157 20.07 2.58 38.79
C GLU A 157 19.41 1.87 37.59
N GLU A 158 19.64 0.56 37.42
CA GLU A 158 19.02 -0.22 36.35
C GLU A 158 17.49 -0.35 36.50
N ALA A 159 16.99 -0.50 37.73
CA ALA A 159 15.54 -0.56 38.01
C ALA A 159 14.86 0.78 37.71
N ALA A 160 15.46 1.90 38.13
CA ALA A 160 14.97 3.24 37.83
C ALA A 160 14.96 3.52 36.32
N LEU A 161 15.99 3.07 35.59
CA LEU A 161 16.04 3.19 34.13
C LEU A 161 14.92 2.40 33.45
N ARG A 162 14.62 1.17 33.90
CA ARG A 162 13.52 0.35 33.32
C ARG A 162 12.14 0.94 33.57
N GLU A 163 11.90 1.51 34.74
CA GLU A 163 10.61 2.12 35.06
C GLU A 163 10.37 3.38 34.22
N ILE A 164 11.42 4.16 33.99
CA ILE A 164 11.37 5.35 33.13
C ILE A 164 11.23 4.96 31.66
N GLU A 165 11.87 3.89 31.22
CA GLU A 165 11.64 3.35 29.87
C GLU A 165 10.17 2.92 29.67
N ARG A 166 9.52 2.35 30.70
CA ARG A 166 8.10 1.99 30.67
C ARG A 166 7.20 3.24 30.60
N GLU A 167 7.42 4.23 31.47
CA GLU A 167 6.66 5.49 31.47
C GLU A 167 6.84 6.27 30.15
N GLN A 168 8.06 6.30 29.61
CA GLN A 168 8.33 6.91 28.32
C GLN A 168 7.65 6.15 27.18
N ALA A 169 7.65 4.81 27.20
CA ALA A 169 6.95 4.02 26.20
C ALA A 169 5.43 4.28 26.24
N GLU A 170 4.84 4.43 27.42
CA GLU A 170 3.43 4.79 27.60
C GLU A 170 3.13 6.23 27.16
N ALA A 171 3.99 7.19 27.50
CA ALA A 171 3.85 8.58 27.04
C ALA A 171 4.01 8.71 25.52
N LEU A 172 4.91 7.94 24.90
CA LEU A 172 5.09 7.89 23.44
C LEU A 172 3.90 7.22 22.75
N ARG A 173 3.26 6.22 23.38
CA ARG A 173 1.99 5.68 22.87
C ARG A 173 0.89 6.74 22.77
N ASN A 174 0.88 7.71 23.69
CA ASN A 174 -0.12 8.78 23.72
C ASN A 174 0.24 10.01 22.86
N LYS A 175 1.51 10.16 22.44
CA LYS A 175 2.00 11.29 21.62
C LYS A 175 2.13 11.00 20.13
N LEU A 176 1.99 9.73 19.73
CA LEU A 176 1.97 9.36 18.31
C LEU A 176 0.78 10.07 17.64
N PRO A 177 0.93 10.65 16.44
CA PRO A 177 -0.15 11.39 15.78
C PRO A 177 -1.40 10.52 15.63
N ASP A 178 -2.42 10.82 16.43
CA ASP A 178 -3.66 10.06 16.64
C ASP A 178 -4.60 9.93 15.42
N PHE A 179 -4.15 10.28 14.21
CA PHE A 179 -5.07 10.40 13.09
C PHE A 179 -5.31 9.08 12.33
N TRP A 180 -4.36 8.12 12.30
CA TRP A 180 -4.49 6.83 11.58
C TRP A 180 -3.54 5.72 12.11
N LEU A 181 -3.75 5.17 13.31
CA LEU A 181 -3.07 3.94 13.75
C LEU A 181 -3.95 2.68 13.56
N PRO A 182 -3.64 1.78 12.61
CA PRO A 182 -4.35 0.52 12.40
C PRO A 182 -4.12 -0.60 13.43
N SER A 183 -3.42 -0.35 14.53
CA SER A 183 -3.52 -1.18 15.75
C SER A 183 -4.80 -0.90 16.55
N LEU A 184 -5.49 0.20 16.25
CA LEU A 184 -6.76 0.64 16.82
C LEU A 184 -7.84 0.84 15.72
N THR A 185 -7.63 0.34 14.49
CA THR A 185 -8.69 0.16 13.49
C THR A 185 -8.75 -1.30 13.02
N PRO A 186 -9.95 -1.94 12.95
CA PRO A 186 -10.09 -3.40 12.93
C PRO A 186 -9.76 -4.12 11.61
N THR A 187 -9.21 -3.45 10.59
CA THR A 187 -9.19 -4.00 9.21
C THR A 187 -7.84 -4.07 8.50
N TYR A 188 -6.72 -3.61 9.09
CA TYR A 188 -5.41 -3.65 8.41
C TYR A 188 -4.44 -4.59 9.12
N THR A 189 -4.60 -5.91 8.91
CA THR A 189 -3.62 -6.90 9.34
C THR A 189 -3.18 -7.77 8.17
N SER A 190 -1.95 -7.54 7.70
CA SER A 190 -1.17 -8.56 6.99
C SER A 190 0.29 -8.59 7.47
N SER A 191 0.74 -7.59 8.22
CA SER A 191 2.13 -7.50 8.71
C SER A 191 2.27 -6.74 10.03
N GLY A 192 1.33 -6.91 10.97
CA GLY A 192 1.41 -6.38 12.35
C GLY A 192 1.45 -4.85 12.50
N PRO A 193 1.34 -4.33 13.74
CA PRO A 193 1.54 -2.91 14.02
C PRO A 193 3.00 -2.51 13.80
N PRO A 194 3.29 -1.34 13.21
CA PRO A 194 4.66 -0.83 13.16
C PRO A 194 5.18 -0.62 14.59
N GLN A 195 6.26 -1.32 14.94
CA GLN A 195 6.88 -1.25 16.27
C GLN A 195 7.76 0.00 16.43
N SER A 196 8.12 0.68 15.33
CA SER A 196 8.92 1.90 15.36
C SER A 196 8.57 2.87 14.22
N LEU A 197 8.85 4.16 14.44
CA LEU A 197 8.77 5.21 13.41
C LEU A 197 9.80 5.03 12.27
N MET A 198 10.68 4.04 12.35
CA MET A 198 11.71 3.74 11.35
C MET A 198 11.21 2.79 10.25
N ASP A 199 10.08 2.09 10.46
CA ASP A 199 9.63 1.01 9.57
C ASP A 199 8.72 1.47 8.42
N VAL A 200 8.31 2.75 8.40
CA VAL A 200 7.48 3.28 7.30
C VAL A 200 8.38 3.63 6.13
N LYS A 201 8.62 2.66 5.24
CA LYS A 201 9.36 2.86 4.00
C LYS A 201 8.53 3.74 3.04
N VAL A 202 8.68 5.05 3.18
CA VAL A 202 7.95 6.01 2.34
C VAL A 202 8.51 5.98 0.92
N GLN A 203 7.79 5.32 0.01
CA GLN A 203 8.13 5.21 -1.42
C GLN A 203 6.99 5.73 -2.27
N THR A 204 7.29 6.13 -3.50
CA THR A 204 6.26 6.49 -4.48
C THR A 204 5.48 5.26 -4.91
N THR A 205 4.16 5.37 -4.94
CA THR A 205 3.21 4.28 -5.20
C THR A 205 2.40 4.55 -6.46
N CYS A 206 2.05 3.47 -7.17
CA CYS A 206 1.21 3.54 -8.34
C CYS A 206 -0.26 3.64 -7.92
N ARG A 207 -0.94 4.72 -8.32
CA ARG A 207 -2.37 4.95 -8.04
C ARG A 207 -3.33 4.23 -9.00
N GLY A 208 -2.79 3.59 -10.04
CA GLY A 208 -3.59 2.90 -11.06
C GLY A 208 -3.94 1.45 -10.76
N GLY A 209 -3.48 0.88 -9.64
CA GLY A 209 -3.65 -0.53 -9.32
C GLY A 209 -3.93 -0.81 -7.85
N ASP A 210 -4.77 -1.80 -7.63
CA ASP A 210 -5.07 -2.38 -6.32
C ASP A 210 -4.52 -3.82 -6.27
N PRO A 211 -3.59 -4.17 -5.36
CA PRO A 211 -2.97 -3.33 -4.34
C PRO A 211 -1.96 -2.32 -4.90
N ALA A 212 -1.76 -1.23 -4.15
CA ALA A 212 -0.75 -0.22 -4.49
C ALA A 212 0.65 -0.82 -4.44
N HIS A 213 1.42 -0.66 -5.51
CA HIS A 213 2.82 -1.11 -5.62
C HIS A 213 3.77 0.07 -5.77
N SER A 214 5.03 -0.14 -5.43
CA SER A 214 6.08 0.87 -5.60
C SER A 214 6.38 1.11 -7.08
N ILE A 215 6.54 2.37 -7.46
CA ILE A 215 6.86 2.78 -8.83
C ILE A 215 7.90 3.89 -8.81
N ALA A 216 8.83 3.89 -9.76
CA ALA A 216 9.80 4.96 -9.93
C ALA A 216 9.91 5.35 -11.41
N LEU A 217 10.43 6.54 -11.68
CA LEU A 217 10.57 7.07 -13.04
C LEU A 217 11.37 6.12 -13.97
N LYS A 218 12.40 5.45 -13.43
CA LYS A 218 13.24 4.49 -14.18
C LYS A 218 12.51 3.20 -14.57
N HIS A 219 11.40 2.92 -13.90
CA HIS A 219 10.59 1.73 -14.13
C HIS A 219 9.43 1.98 -15.10
N LEU A 220 9.29 3.21 -15.62
CA LEU A 220 8.33 3.52 -16.65
C LEU A 220 8.88 3.12 -18.01
N MET A 221 8.09 2.38 -18.75
CA MET A 221 8.40 1.99 -20.13
C MET A 221 7.42 2.67 -21.09
N PRO A 222 7.89 3.21 -22.22
CA PRO A 222 7.01 3.72 -23.25
C PRO A 222 6.19 2.59 -23.86
N VAL A 223 5.00 2.92 -24.36
CA VAL A 223 4.10 2.01 -25.05
C VAL A 223 3.81 2.59 -26.43
N LYS A 224 3.91 1.77 -27.48
CA LYS A 224 3.66 2.15 -28.86
C LYS A 224 2.62 1.22 -29.45
N PHE A 225 1.42 1.75 -29.65
CA PHE A 225 0.37 1.08 -30.39
C PHE A 225 0.63 1.22 -31.88
N THR A 226 0.37 0.14 -32.62
CA THR A 226 0.35 0.16 -34.09
C THR A 226 -1.07 0.44 -34.53
N TYR A 227 -1.26 1.36 -35.48
CA TYR A 227 -2.57 1.79 -35.93
C TYR A 227 -2.77 1.38 -37.39
N PHE A 228 -3.99 0.99 -37.75
CA PHE A 228 -4.32 0.77 -39.16
C PHE A 228 -4.42 2.12 -39.87
N ASN A 229 -3.61 2.34 -40.90
CA ASN A 229 -3.78 3.48 -41.80
C ASN A 229 -4.33 2.96 -43.14
N PRO A 230 -5.61 3.22 -43.47
CA PRO A 230 -6.18 2.83 -44.77
C PRO A 230 -5.50 3.52 -45.97
N GLY A 231 -4.68 4.57 -45.75
CA GLY A 231 -3.97 5.30 -46.79
C GLY A 231 -2.51 4.89 -47.05
N ALA A 232 -1.92 3.99 -46.26
CA ALA A 232 -0.51 3.62 -46.39
C ALA A 232 -0.25 2.41 -47.32
N GLY A 233 -1.30 1.85 -47.92
CA GLY A 233 -1.27 0.64 -48.75
C GLY A 233 -1.56 0.85 -50.22
N ALA A 234 -1.34 2.05 -50.76
CA ALA A 234 -1.39 2.28 -52.20
C ALA A 234 -0.18 3.12 -52.62
N SER A 235 0.86 2.43 -53.07
CA SER A 235 1.75 2.95 -54.10
C SER A 235 0.88 3.25 -55.33
N ARG A 236 0.21 4.42 -55.34
CA ARG A 236 -0.52 4.88 -56.51
C ARG A 236 0.52 5.40 -57.49
N SER A 237 0.70 4.64 -58.56
CA SER A 237 1.17 5.15 -59.85
C SER A 237 0.49 6.48 -60.16
N ILE A 238 1.30 7.45 -60.53
CA ILE A 238 0.89 8.74 -61.10
C ILE A 238 -0.03 8.45 -62.29
N GLU A 239 -1.32 8.77 -62.16
CA GLU A 239 -2.20 9.10 -63.30
C GLU A 239 -3.46 9.81 -62.78
N SER A 240 -3.41 11.14 -62.83
CA SER A 240 -4.47 12.10 -63.19
C SER A 240 -5.93 11.84 -62.80
N THR A 241 -6.47 12.65 -61.87
CA THR A 241 -7.64 13.57 -62.06
C THR A 241 -8.07 14.16 -60.69
N PRO A 242 -8.20 15.50 -60.55
CA PRO A 242 -8.65 16.10 -59.30
C PRO A 242 -10.18 16.24 -59.32
N VAL A 243 -10.86 15.54 -58.42
CA VAL A 243 -12.21 15.92 -58.00
C VAL A 243 -12.13 16.38 -56.55
N GLU A 244 -12.19 17.70 -56.41
CA GLU A 244 -12.43 18.43 -55.17
C GLU A 244 -13.73 17.92 -54.54
N ALA A 245 -13.59 17.05 -53.53
CA ALA A 245 -14.69 16.66 -52.65
C ALA A 245 -14.25 16.91 -51.20
N ASP A 246 -14.79 17.99 -50.65
CA ASP A 246 -14.97 18.31 -49.23
C ASP A 246 -14.09 17.53 -48.23
N GLN A 247 -12.98 18.16 -47.84
CA GLN A 247 -12.19 17.77 -46.67
C GLN A 247 -12.93 18.11 -45.37
N LYS A 248 -14.02 17.38 -45.11
CA LYS A 248 -14.58 17.22 -43.76
C LYS A 248 -14.49 15.75 -43.37
N ALA A 249 -13.28 15.21 -43.49
CA ALA A 249 -12.92 13.95 -42.87
C ALA A 249 -13.04 14.13 -41.35
N LYS A 250 -14.17 13.70 -40.80
CA LYS A 250 -14.21 13.16 -39.43
C LYS A 250 -12.96 12.31 -39.30
N LYS A 251 -12.01 12.76 -38.49
CA LYS A 251 -10.79 12.04 -38.15
C LYS A 251 -11.24 10.79 -37.39
N GLU A 252 -11.71 9.78 -38.11
CA GLU A 252 -12.03 8.46 -37.56
C GLU A 252 -10.79 8.05 -36.77
N GLU A 253 -10.95 7.94 -35.46
CA GLU A 253 -9.87 7.59 -34.54
C GLU A 253 -9.27 6.29 -35.03
N ALA A 254 -8.06 6.34 -35.59
CA ALA A 254 -7.40 5.15 -36.09
C ALA A 254 -7.32 4.15 -34.93
N GLU A 255 -7.96 3.00 -35.10
CA GLU A 255 -8.03 1.99 -34.04
C GLU A 255 -6.71 1.23 -33.96
N PRO A 256 -6.20 0.98 -32.74
CA PRO A 256 -4.96 0.24 -32.56
C PRO A 256 -5.17 -1.25 -32.89
N MET A 257 -4.15 -1.85 -33.50
CA MET A 257 -4.16 -3.23 -33.97
C MET A 257 -2.88 -3.97 -33.58
N CYS A 258 -2.98 -5.30 -33.48
CA CYS A 258 -1.81 -6.15 -33.29
C CYS A 258 -0.97 -6.19 -34.59
N PRO A 259 0.35 -5.94 -34.54
CA PRO A 259 1.22 -5.98 -35.71
C PRO A 259 1.25 -7.33 -36.44
N SER A 260 1.12 -8.43 -35.71
CA SER A 260 1.31 -9.78 -36.27
C SER A 260 0.03 -10.34 -36.90
N CYS A 261 -1.07 -10.36 -36.14
CA CYS A 261 -2.34 -10.95 -36.61
C CYS A 261 -3.32 -9.92 -37.17
N LYS A 262 -2.98 -8.62 -37.14
CA LYS A 262 -3.85 -7.51 -37.57
C LYS A 262 -5.21 -7.44 -36.87
N ARG A 263 -5.38 -8.17 -35.76
CA ARG A 263 -6.57 -8.12 -34.92
C ARG A 263 -6.65 -6.76 -34.22
N ARG A 264 -7.83 -6.13 -34.25
CA ARG A 264 -8.12 -4.90 -33.50
C ARG A 264 -7.95 -5.14 -31.99
N LEU A 265 -7.26 -4.23 -31.33
CA LEU A 265 -7.05 -4.26 -29.89
C LEU A 265 -8.25 -3.62 -29.19
N SER A 266 -8.74 -4.29 -28.14
CA SER A 266 -9.92 -3.85 -27.39
C SER A 266 -9.85 -4.37 -25.96
N ASN A 267 -10.78 -3.91 -25.10
CA ASN A 267 -10.89 -4.34 -23.71
C ASN A 267 -11.09 -5.86 -23.53
N SER A 268 -11.46 -6.61 -24.56
CA SER A 268 -11.61 -8.07 -24.47
C SER A 268 -10.32 -8.84 -24.75
N VAL A 269 -9.35 -8.20 -25.41
CA VAL A 269 -8.09 -8.82 -25.82
C VAL A 269 -7.02 -8.53 -24.78
N LEU A 270 -6.40 -9.57 -24.24
CA LEU A 270 -5.21 -9.43 -23.41
C LEU A 270 -4.02 -9.01 -24.29
N MET A 271 -3.25 -8.04 -23.81
CA MET A 271 -2.16 -7.41 -24.56
C MET A 271 -0.89 -7.42 -23.74
N PHE A 272 0.23 -7.56 -24.43
CA PHE A 272 1.56 -7.54 -23.83
C PHE A 272 2.38 -6.46 -24.51
N VAL A 273 3.20 -5.77 -23.72
CA VAL A 273 4.19 -4.82 -24.20
C VAL A 273 5.58 -5.36 -23.94
N MET A 274 6.46 -5.17 -24.93
CA MET A 274 7.86 -5.56 -24.85
C MET A 274 8.69 -4.38 -24.36
N ARG A 275 9.24 -4.47 -23.14
CA ARG A 275 9.98 -3.38 -22.48
C ARG A 275 11.07 -2.70 -23.35
N PRO A 276 11.95 -3.42 -24.09
CA PRO A 276 13.05 -2.77 -24.83
C PRO A 276 12.65 -2.11 -26.16
N CYS A 277 11.46 -2.40 -26.70
CA CYS A 277 11.00 -1.84 -27.98
C CYS A 277 9.64 -1.15 -27.93
N ALA A 278 8.93 -1.22 -26.80
CA ALA A 278 7.62 -0.60 -26.58
C ALA A 278 6.48 -1.09 -27.50
N HIS A 279 6.69 -2.13 -28.31
CA HIS A 279 5.64 -2.66 -29.19
C HIS A 279 4.59 -3.45 -28.40
N VAL A 280 3.31 -3.20 -28.70
CA VAL A 280 2.16 -3.91 -28.12
C VAL A 280 1.69 -5.02 -29.05
N ILE A 281 1.48 -6.21 -28.49
CA ILE A 281 1.09 -7.43 -29.21
C ILE A 281 -0.05 -8.11 -28.43
N CYS A 282 -0.99 -8.76 -29.12
CA CYS A 282 -2.04 -9.51 -28.45
C CYS A 282 -1.49 -10.80 -27.80
N LYS A 283 -2.23 -11.34 -26.82
CA LYS A 283 -1.87 -12.57 -26.10
C LYS A 283 -1.55 -13.74 -27.03
N THR A 284 -2.41 -14.00 -28.00
CA THR A 284 -2.24 -15.15 -28.92
C THR A 284 -0.91 -15.11 -29.65
N CYS A 285 -0.51 -13.96 -30.19
CA CYS A 285 0.77 -13.79 -30.89
C CYS A 285 1.95 -13.74 -29.90
N THR A 286 1.74 -13.23 -28.70
CA THR A 286 2.78 -13.24 -27.66
C THR A 286 3.13 -14.67 -27.26
N ASP A 287 2.13 -15.50 -27.01
CA ASP A 287 2.33 -16.87 -26.55
C ASP A 287 2.84 -17.78 -27.68
N SER A 288 2.36 -17.61 -28.92
CA SER A 288 2.76 -18.48 -30.03
C SER A 288 4.08 -18.08 -30.72
N LEU A 289 4.36 -16.79 -30.86
CA LEU A 289 5.48 -16.28 -31.65
C LEU A 289 6.57 -15.63 -30.79
N VAL A 290 6.21 -14.79 -29.82
CA VAL A 290 7.21 -14.03 -29.04
C VAL A 290 7.88 -14.89 -27.97
N ARG A 291 7.11 -15.67 -27.21
CA ARG A 291 7.67 -16.54 -26.15
C ARG A 291 8.48 -17.70 -26.72
N SER A 292 8.08 -18.25 -27.86
CA SER A 292 8.80 -19.33 -28.54
C SER A 292 10.13 -18.85 -29.12
N ALA A 293 10.12 -17.70 -29.81
CA ALA A 293 11.32 -17.15 -30.46
C ALA A 293 12.18 -16.26 -29.54
N LYS A 294 11.70 -15.90 -28.34
CA LYS A 294 12.36 -14.97 -27.39
C LYS A 294 12.82 -13.65 -28.04
N GLN A 295 12.08 -13.18 -29.04
CA GLN A 295 12.38 -11.96 -29.80
C GLN A 295 11.12 -11.20 -30.19
N CYS A 296 11.23 -9.90 -30.40
CA CYS A 296 10.10 -9.07 -30.83
C CYS A 296 9.80 -9.24 -32.33
N ILE A 297 8.56 -9.53 -32.70
CA ILE A 297 8.13 -9.75 -34.10
C ILE A 297 8.25 -8.50 -34.99
N VAL A 298 8.29 -7.30 -34.40
CA VAL A 298 8.28 -6.03 -35.15
C VAL A 298 9.69 -5.52 -35.44
N CYS A 299 10.66 -5.85 -34.59
CA CYS A 299 12.00 -5.24 -34.64
C CYS A 299 13.14 -6.20 -34.29
N ASP A 300 12.83 -7.49 -34.16
CA ASP A 300 13.77 -8.60 -33.90
C ASP A 300 14.71 -8.43 -32.69
N LYS A 301 14.42 -7.49 -31.80
CA LYS A 301 15.16 -7.35 -30.54
C LYS A 301 14.96 -8.58 -29.67
N GLN A 302 16.04 -9.10 -29.12
CA GLN A 302 16.04 -10.20 -28.16
C GLN A 302 15.34 -9.78 -26.86
N LEU A 303 14.50 -10.66 -26.33
CA LEU A 303 13.66 -10.43 -25.16
C LEU A 303 13.94 -11.46 -24.07
N LYS A 304 14.01 -11.00 -22.82
CA LYS A 304 13.95 -11.87 -21.64
C LYS A 304 12.49 -12.04 -21.22
N GLU A 305 12.19 -13.11 -20.49
CA GLU A 305 10.83 -13.36 -19.98
C GLU A 305 10.30 -12.21 -19.12
N LYS A 306 11.18 -11.54 -18.37
CA LYS A 306 10.84 -10.36 -17.54
C LYS A 306 10.51 -9.10 -18.35
N ASP A 307 10.88 -9.05 -19.62
CA ASP A 307 10.66 -7.90 -20.49
C ASP A 307 9.30 -7.94 -21.18
N ILE A 308 8.59 -9.06 -21.08
CA ILE A 308 7.22 -9.24 -21.56
C ILE A 308 6.28 -8.87 -20.42
N VAL A 309 5.64 -7.70 -20.50
CA VAL A 309 4.75 -7.21 -19.45
C VAL A 309 3.31 -7.20 -19.96
N GLU A 310 2.39 -7.76 -19.18
CA GLU A 310 0.95 -7.72 -19.48
C GLU A 310 0.39 -6.32 -19.19
N LEU A 311 -0.33 -5.73 -20.13
CA LEU A 311 -1.04 -4.46 -19.89
C LEU A 311 -2.35 -4.71 -19.14
N LYS A 312 -2.51 -4.08 -17.97
CA LYS A 312 -3.69 -4.23 -17.11
C LYS A 312 -4.89 -3.47 -17.66
N ARG A 313 -6.01 -4.19 -17.77
CA ARG A 313 -7.32 -3.70 -18.20
C ARG A 313 -8.38 -3.98 -17.13
N GLU A 314 -9.38 -3.11 -17.02
CA GLU A 314 -10.42 -3.21 -15.98
C GLU A 314 -11.51 -4.23 -16.31
N GLY A 315 -11.72 -4.52 -17.60
CA GLY A 315 -12.64 -5.56 -18.06
C GLY A 315 -13.51 -5.15 -19.22
N THR A 316 -14.54 -5.95 -19.48
CA THR A 316 -15.49 -5.76 -20.59
C THR A 316 -16.94 -5.53 -20.13
N GLY A 317 -17.22 -5.56 -18.82
CA GLY A 317 -18.57 -5.41 -18.25
C GLY A 317 -19.56 -6.55 -18.52
N PHE A 318 -19.30 -7.44 -19.49
CA PHE A 318 -20.24 -8.50 -19.90
C PHE A 318 -19.76 -9.93 -19.60
N ALA A 319 -18.45 -10.16 -19.52
CA ALA A 319 -17.86 -11.46 -19.22
C ALA A 319 -17.04 -11.41 -17.92
N GLY A 320 -16.83 -12.57 -17.27
CA GLY A 320 -15.97 -12.71 -16.07
C GLY A 320 -14.50 -12.34 -16.26
N GLY A 321 -14.12 -11.75 -17.40
CA GLY A 321 -12.83 -11.13 -17.63
C GLY A 321 -12.83 -9.67 -17.15
N GLY A 322 -12.62 -9.47 -15.86
CA GLY A 322 -12.44 -8.14 -15.22
C GLY A 322 -13.32 -7.93 -13.98
N LEU A 323 -13.27 -6.72 -13.42
CA LEU A 323 -14.03 -6.31 -12.22
C LEU A 323 -15.49 -6.02 -12.59
N ALA A 324 -16.27 -7.05 -12.96
CA ALA A 324 -17.64 -6.88 -13.45
C ALA A 324 -18.70 -6.63 -12.36
N GLU A 325 -18.35 -6.80 -11.08
CA GLU A 325 -19.28 -6.67 -9.95
C GLU A 325 -18.67 -5.79 -8.87
N THR A 326 -19.44 -4.80 -8.41
CA THR A 326 -19.13 -4.04 -7.19
C THR A 326 -20.09 -4.44 -6.08
N SER A 327 -19.56 -4.52 -4.86
CA SER A 327 -20.35 -4.79 -3.67
C SER A 327 -20.21 -3.65 -2.67
N ARG A 328 -21.34 -3.15 -2.19
CA ARG A 328 -21.39 -2.24 -1.04
C ARG A 328 -21.86 -3.03 0.16
N ALA A 329 -21.00 -3.18 1.17
CA ALA A 329 -21.40 -3.73 2.45
C ALA A 329 -22.30 -2.74 3.18
N GLY A 330 -23.52 -3.15 3.49
CA GLY A 330 -24.46 -2.43 4.34
C GLY A 330 -24.57 -3.09 5.71
N ILE A 331 -25.30 -2.44 6.62
CA ILE A 331 -25.64 -3.03 7.91
C ILE A 331 -26.51 -4.26 7.65
N ALA A 332 -26.12 -5.41 8.20
CA ALA A 332 -26.89 -6.64 8.07
C ALA A 332 -28.25 -6.46 8.74
N PHE A 333 -29.31 -6.90 8.07
CA PHE A 333 -30.62 -6.96 8.68
C PHE A 333 -30.61 -8.05 9.75
N GLN A 334 -30.60 -7.64 11.02
CA GLN A 334 -30.86 -8.52 12.15
C GLN A 334 -32.38 -8.59 12.31
N GLY A 335 -33.00 -9.60 11.70
CA GLY A 335 -34.44 -9.86 11.82
C GLY A 335 -34.70 -11.33 11.97
#